data_AF-A0A0Q9U8T8-F1
#
_entry.id   AF-A0A0Q9U8T8-F1
#
_cell.length_a   1.000
_cell.length_b   1.000
_cell.length_c   1.000
_cell.angle_alpha   90.00
_cell.angle_beta   90.00
_cell.angle_gamma   90.00
#
_symmetry.space_group_name_H-M   'P 1'
#
loop_
_entity.id
_entity.type
_entity.pdbx_description
1 polymer ?
#
loop_
_entity_poly.entity_id
_entity_poly.type
_entity_poly.pdbx_seq_one_letter_code
_entity_poly.pdbx_strand_id
1 'polypeptide(L)'
;MEQEDYIAEATFQANISYLIQAQTKKQALEQVAYELNETNIQLNEITLENELGDSNVFMVQEVEKLDWYDVDHTECCNQFRVFGRMQLLIILRKQNDPMKDVEQANYHMPQSLVYGKPVLTISEGYKHIFLTVSQHKMEWKTKLQEKEMETVLLSKLA
;
A
#
# COMPACT_ATOMS: atom_id res chain seq x y z
N MET A 1 -21.96 0.63 -17.80
CA MET A 1 -21.04 0.35 -16.67
C MET A 1 -19.95 -0.51 -17.26
N GLU A 2 -18.84 0.13 -17.62
CA GLU A 2 -17.71 -0.52 -18.27
C GLU A 2 -17.00 -1.37 -17.21
N GLN A 3 -16.94 -2.69 -17.42
CA GLN A 3 -16.06 -3.57 -16.68
C GLN A 3 -14.64 -3.13 -17.03
N GLU A 4 -14.00 -2.34 -16.17
CA GLU A 4 -12.57 -2.05 -16.33
C GLU A 4 -11.81 -3.39 -16.28
N ASP A 5 -11.15 -3.74 -17.38
CA ASP A 5 -10.34 -4.95 -17.53
C ASP A 5 -9.12 -4.91 -16.59
N TYR A 6 -9.29 -5.29 -15.32
CA TYR A 6 -8.18 -5.53 -14.40
C TYR A 6 -7.62 -6.95 -14.60
N ILE A 7 -6.28 -7.07 -14.67
CA ILE A 7 -5.62 -8.37 -14.83
C ILE A 7 -5.79 -9.15 -13.53
N ALA A 8 -5.40 -8.53 -12.42
CA ALA A 8 -5.30 -9.16 -11.12
C ALA A 8 -5.45 -8.12 -9.99
N GLU A 9 -5.93 -8.60 -8.85
CA GLU A 9 -6.14 -7.84 -7.62
C GLU A 9 -5.19 -8.42 -6.55
N ALA A 10 -4.63 -7.57 -5.70
CA ALA A 10 -3.75 -7.97 -4.62
C ALA A 10 -3.91 -7.08 -3.40
N THR A 11 -3.64 -7.64 -2.23
CA THR A 11 -3.53 -6.89 -1.00
C THR A 11 -2.05 -6.58 -0.75
N PHE A 12 -1.74 -5.30 -0.59
CA PHE A 12 -0.42 -4.82 -0.22
C PHE A 12 -0.41 -4.34 1.22
N GLN A 13 0.47 -4.90 2.03
CA GLN A 13 0.66 -4.51 3.43
C GLN A 13 2.03 -3.91 3.62
N ALA A 14 2.12 -2.79 4.32
CA ALA A 14 3.38 -2.13 4.62
C ALA A 14 3.44 -1.63 6.07
N ASN A 15 4.60 -1.83 6.69
CA ASN A 15 4.99 -1.11 7.89
C ASN A 15 5.66 0.19 7.46
N ILE A 16 5.04 1.29 7.85
CA ILE A 16 5.41 2.62 7.41
C ILE A 16 5.88 3.45 8.59
N SER A 17 6.68 4.48 8.30
CA SER A 17 7.02 5.50 9.27
C SER A 17 7.02 6.88 8.64
N TYR A 18 6.59 7.86 9.42
CA TYR A 18 6.48 9.24 9.01
C TYR A 18 7.21 10.14 10.00
N LEU A 19 7.94 11.12 9.47
CA LEU A 19 8.64 12.11 10.29
C LEU A 19 7.77 13.34 10.43
N ILE A 20 7.44 13.71 11.66
CA ILE A 20 6.62 14.88 11.96
C ILE A 20 7.27 15.76 13.02
N GLN A 21 7.00 17.05 12.94
CA GLN A 21 7.36 18.00 13.99
C GLN A 21 6.22 18.14 14.98
N ALA A 22 6.50 17.92 16.26
CA ALA A 22 5.52 18.06 17.35
C ALA A 22 6.24 18.44 18.66
N GLN A 23 5.50 18.82 19.69
CA GLN A 23 6.11 19.11 21.01
C GLN A 23 6.21 17.86 21.89
N THR A 24 5.33 16.88 21.68
CA THR A 24 5.27 15.66 22.48
C THR A 24 4.99 14.44 21.61
N LYS A 25 5.36 13.24 22.08
CA LYS A 25 5.04 11.96 21.42
C LYS A 25 3.54 11.81 21.17
N LYS A 26 2.73 12.17 22.17
CA LYS A 26 1.26 12.09 22.09
C LYS A 26 0.73 12.99 20.98
N GLN A 27 1.20 14.24 20.94
CA GLN A 27 0.81 15.19 19.90
C GLN A 27 1.26 14.71 18.51
N ALA A 28 2.47 14.15 18.38
CA ALA A 28 2.93 13.57 17.12
C ALA A 28 2.00 12.47 16.62
N LEU A 29 1.61 11.54 17.50
CA LEU A 29 0.70 10.44 17.15
C LEU A 29 -0.68 10.96 16.74
N GLU A 30 -1.28 11.85 17.55
CA GLU A 30 -2.61 12.41 17.29
C GLU A 30 -2.63 13.23 16.00
N GLN A 31 -1.59 14.03 15.77
CA GLN A 31 -1.47 14.84 14.56
C GLN A 31 -1.34 13.96 13.32
N VAL A 32 -0.51 12.92 13.35
CA VAL A 32 -0.37 12.00 12.21
C VAL A 32 -1.66 11.22 11.97
N ALA A 33 -2.33 10.73 13.01
CA ALA A 33 -3.61 10.04 12.86
C ALA A 33 -4.72 10.95 12.30
N TYR A 34 -4.67 12.25 12.60
CA TYR A 34 -5.60 13.23 12.03
C TYR A 34 -5.24 13.60 10.58
N GLU A 35 -3.97 13.86 10.29
CA GLU A 35 -3.49 14.28 8.97
C GLU A 35 -3.44 13.15 7.95
N LEU A 36 -3.23 11.90 8.39
CA LEU A 36 -3.08 10.74 7.53
C LEU A 36 -3.82 9.54 8.12
N ASN A 37 -5.03 9.31 7.63
CA ASN A 37 -5.90 8.20 7.96
C ASN A 37 -6.50 7.58 6.69
N GLU A 38 -7.18 6.47 6.85
CA GLU A 38 -7.84 5.72 5.77
C GLU A 38 -8.76 6.58 4.88
N THR A 39 -9.39 7.62 5.45
CA THR A 39 -10.37 8.45 4.73
C THR A 39 -9.78 9.65 3.99
N ASN A 40 -8.59 10.12 4.37
CA ASN A 40 -8.00 11.34 3.82
C ASN A 40 -6.77 11.11 2.95
N ILE A 41 -6.23 9.89 2.95
CA ILE A 41 -5.05 9.55 2.17
C ILE A 41 -5.39 9.50 0.68
N GLN A 42 -4.77 10.39 -0.10
CA GLN A 42 -4.89 10.42 -1.56
C GLN A 42 -3.77 9.62 -2.21
N LEU A 43 -3.84 8.30 -2.09
CA LEU A 43 -2.90 7.39 -2.74
C LEU A 43 -3.58 6.71 -3.93
N ASN A 44 -3.19 7.09 -5.15
CA ASN A 44 -3.82 6.60 -6.39
C ASN A 44 -3.06 5.44 -7.02
N GLU A 45 -1.73 5.44 -6.90
CA GLU A 45 -0.86 4.46 -7.55
C GLU A 45 0.38 4.19 -6.70
N ILE A 46 0.90 2.97 -6.82
CA ILE A 46 2.17 2.56 -6.24
C ILE A 46 3.00 1.85 -7.31
N THR A 47 4.32 2.04 -7.27
CA THR A 47 5.25 1.32 -8.16
C THR A 47 5.91 0.19 -7.36
N LEU A 48 5.82 -1.03 -7.87
CA LEU A 48 6.48 -2.19 -7.30
C LEU A 48 7.38 -2.84 -8.35
N GLU A 49 8.49 -3.42 -7.89
CA GLU A 49 9.49 -4.09 -8.71
C GLU A 49 9.41 -5.60 -8.49
N ASN A 50 9.48 -6.38 -9.57
CA ASN A 50 9.56 -7.84 -9.46
C ASN A 50 11.01 -8.29 -9.16
N GLU A 51 11.21 -9.60 -8.98
CA GLU A 51 12.55 -10.17 -8.74
C GLU A 51 13.52 -10.01 -9.93
N LEU A 52 13.02 -9.73 -11.13
CA LEU A 52 13.80 -9.50 -12.35
C LEU A 52 14.22 -8.04 -12.53
N GLY A 53 13.71 -7.14 -11.68
CA GLY A 53 13.95 -5.70 -11.76
C GLY A 53 12.91 -4.91 -12.57
N ASP A 54 11.84 -5.55 -13.02
CA ASP A 54 10.78 -4.89 -13.78
C ASP A 54 9.84 -4.14 -12.85
N SER A 55 9.83 -2.81 -13.00
CA SER A 55 8.92 -1.92 -12.30
C SER A 55 7.54 -1.91 -12.96
N ASN A 56 6.50 -2.18 -12.16
CA ASN A 56 5.11 -2.18 -12.56
C ASN A 56 4.31 -1.20 -11.69
N VAL A 57 3.40 -0.46 -12.32
CA VAL A 57 2.52 0.49 -11.63
C VAL A 57 1.20 -0.20 -11.30
N PHE A 58 0.87 -0.21 -10.02
CA PHE A 58 -0.37 -0.73 -9.48
C PHE A 58 -1.28 0.42 -9.07
N MET A 59 -2.53 0.37 -9.50
CA MET A 59 -3.54 1.34 -9.05
C MET A 59 -4.04 0.94 -7.67
N VAL A 60 -4.16 1.89 -6.77
CA VAL A 60 -4.76 1.68 -5.45
C VAL A 60 -6.26 1.87 -5.58
N GLN A 61 -7.02 0.81 -5.32
CA GLN A 61 -8.47 0.83 -5.36
C GLN A 61 -9.05 1.33 -4.04
N GLU A 62 -8.48 0.87 -2.92
CA GLU A 62 -8.96 1.19 -1.58
C GLU A 62 -7.82 1.12 -0.57
N VAL A 63 -7.87 1.98 0.44
CA VAL A 63 -7.03 1.85 1.64
C VAL A 63 -7.84 1.11 2.70
N GLU A 64 -7.66 -0.21 2.76
CA GLU A 64 -8.42 -1.07 3.68
C GLU A 64 -8.12 -0.76 5.15
N LYS A 65 -6.89 -0.33 5.45
CA LYS A 65 -6.47 -0.04 6.83
C LYS A 65 -5.28 0.90 6.89
N LEU A 66 -5.33 1.86 7.80
CA LEU A 66 -4.19 2.71 8.14
C LEU A 66 -4.19 3.06 9.63
N ASP A 67 -3.32 2.38 10.40
CA ASP A 67 -3.19 2.57 11.85
C ASP A 67 -1.81 3.06 12.23
N TRP A 68 -1.75 4.03 13.13
CA TRP A 68 -0.51 4.49 13.77
C TRP A 68 -0.46 3.97 15.20
N TYR A 69 0.68 3.38 15.60
CA TYR A 69 0.75 2.63 16.87
C TYR A 69 1.93 2.99 17.76
N ASP A 70 3.00 3.58 17.24
CA ASP A 70 4.19 3.90 18.04
C ASP A 70 4.87 5.19 17.60
N VAL A 71 5.65 5.79 18.51
CA VAL A 71 6.38 7.03 18.28
C VAL A 71 7.77 7.00 18.93
N ASP A 72 8.78 7.17 18.09
CA ASP A 72 10.17 7.36 18.50
C ASP A 72 10.63 8.81 18.42
N HIS A 73 11.59 9.13 19.30
CA HIS A 73 12.36 10.36 19.17
C HIS A 73 13.37 10.22 18.04
N THR A 74 13.56 11.31 17.31
CA THR A 74 14.73 11.44 16.44
C THR A 74 15.84 12.20 17.16
N GLU A 75 17.02 12.24 16.56
CA GLU A 75 18.16 13.02 17.07
C GLU A 75 17.91 14.54 16.99
N CYS A 76 16.91 14.96 16.21
CA CYS A 76 16.51 16.35 16.05
C CYS A 76 15.46 16.74 17.10
N CYS A 77 15.67 17.88 17.76
CA CYS A 77 14.70 18.45 18.70
C CYS A 77 13.32 18.60 18.04
N ASN A 78 12.27 18.19 18.76
CA ASN A 78 10.87 18.29 18.33
C ASN A 78 10.50 17.55 17.04
N GLN A 79 11.36 16.64 16.55
CA GLN A 79 11.03 15.75 15.45
C GLN A 79 10.84 14.33 15.97
N PHE A 80 9.73 13.73 15.58
CA PHE A 80 9.30 12.41 15.99
C PHE A 80 9.12 11.52 14.77
N ARG A 81 9.47 10.25 14.92
CA ARG A 81 9.16 9.21 13.94
C ARG A 81 7.94 8.45 14.43
N VAL A 82 6.83 8.60 13.73
CA VAL A 82 5.59 7.88 14.02
C VAL A 82 5.55 6.63 13.14
N PHE A 83 5.32 5.48 13.75
CA PHE A 83 5.21 4.19 13.07
C PHE A 83 3.76 3.79 12.90
N GLY A 84 3.47 3.23 11.75
CA GLY A 84 2.15 2.78 11.38
C GLY A 84 2.18 1.54 10.50
N ARG A 85 0.99 1.00 10.27
CA ARG A 85 0.75 -0.11 9.37
C ARG A 85 -0.33 0.31 8.39
N MET A 86 -0.06 0.08 7.12
CA MET A 86 -0.96 0.34 6.01
C MET A 86 -1.29 -0.96 5.31
N GLN A 87 -2.55 -1.09 4.91
CA GLN A 87 -3.04 -2.13 4.04
C GLN A 87 -3.82 -1.48 2.91
N LEU A 88 -3.42 -1.84 1.69
CA LEU A 88 -3.95 -1.31 0.45
C LEU A 88 -4.52 -2.44 -0.37
N LEU A 89 -5.65 -2.18 -1.00
CA LEU A 89 -6.13 -2.98 -2.09
C LEU A 89 -5.62 -2.39 -3.40
N ILE A 90 -4.87 -3.19 -4.15
CA ILE A 90 -4.23 -2.75 -5.39
C ILE A 90 -4.64 -3.62 -6.57
N ILE A 91 -4.72 -3.01 -7.74
CA ILE A 91 -5.06 -3.68 -9.00
C ILE A 91 -4.02 -3.39 -10.05
N LEU A 92 -3.71 -4.40 -10.86
CA LEU A 92 -2.86 -4.24 -12.04
C LEU A 92 -3.74 -4.08 -13.28
N ARG A 93 -3.63 -2.93 -13.95
CA ARG A 93 -4.32 -2.66 -15.21
C ARG A 93 -3.65 -3.40 -16.37
N LYS A 94 -4.46 -3.83 -17.33
CA LYS A 94 -3.97 -4.54 -18.51
C LYS A 94 -3.07 -3.65 -19.36
N GLN A 95 -1.76 -3.93 -19.31
CA GLN A 95 -0.83 -3.38 -20.28
C GLN A 95 -0.92 -4.17 -21.58
N ASN A 96 -0.67 -3.51 -22.72
CA ASN A 96 -0.80 -4.10 -24.05
C ASN A 96 0.21 -5.22 -24.36
N ASP A 97 1.16 -5.48 -23.45
CA ASP A 97 2.15 -6.54 -23.59
C ASP A 97 1.65 -7.83 -22.94
N PRO A 98 1.86 -9.02 -23.56
CA PRO A 98 1.44 -10.28 -22.99
C PRO A 98 2.40 -10.67 -21.87
N MET A 99 2.28 -10.05 -20.70
CA MET A 99 3.00 -10.45 -19.50
C MET A 99 2.43 -11.80 -19.02
N LYS A 100 3.08 -12.88 -19.42
CA LYS A 100 2.91 -14.18 -18.78
C LYS A 100 3.51 -14.08 -17.37
N ASP A 101 2.74 -14.56 -16.39
CA ASP A 101 3.21 -14.87 -15.03
C ASP A 101 3.31 -13.71 -14.01
N VAL A 102 2.62 -12.58 -14.24
CA VAL A 102 2.53 -11.48 -13.24
C VAL A 102 1.99 -11.98 -11.89
N GLU A 103 0.95 -12.81 -11.90
CA GLU A 103 0.31 -13.34 -10.68
C GLU A 103 1.20 -14.32 -9.88
N GLN A 104 2.35 -14.74 -10.42
CA GLN A 104 3.30 -15.65 -9.74
C GLN A 104 4.55 -14.94 -9.23
N ALA A 105 4.79 -13.70 -9.66
CA ALA A 105 5.97 -12.96 -9.26
C ALA A 105 5.78 -12.33 -7.86
N ASN A 106 6.87 -12.33 -7.08
CA ASN A 106 6.93 -11.55 -5.85
C ASN A 106 7.30 -10.11 -6.21
N TYR A 107 6.49 -9.18 -5.74
CA TYR A 107 6.70 -7.76 -5.93
C TYR A 107 7.16 -7.10 -4.63
N HIS A 108 8.12 -6.20 -4.77
CA HIS A 108 8.66 -5.45 -3.65
C HIS A 108 8.75 -3.95 -3.98
N MET A 109 8.74 -3.11 -2.95
CA MET A 109 8.93 -1.68 -3.14
C MET A 109 10.39 -1.38 -3.52
N PRO A 110 10.64 -0.60 -4.58
CA PRO A 110 11.99 -0.23 -5.00
C PRO A 110 12.68 0.61 -3.93
N GLN A 111 14.00 0.48 -3.82
CA GLN A 111 14.77 1.27 -2.87
C GLN A 111 14.89 2.73 -3.35
N SER A 112 14.73 3.68 -2.43
CA SER A 112 15.03 5.07 -2.73
C SER A 112 16.52 5.24 -2.99
N LEU A 113 16.87 5.84 -4.13
CA LEU A 113 18.25 6.21 -4.48
C LEU A 113 18.88 7.19 -3.48
N VAL A 114 18.07 7.93 -2.72
CA VAL A 114 18.54 8.99 -1.81
C VAL A 114 18.77 8.44 -0.40
N TYR A 115 17.86 7.58 0.09
CA TYR A 115 17.84 7.14 1.49
C TYR A 115 18.22 5.67 1.69
N GLY A 116 18.42 4.90 0.61
CA GLY A 116 18.71 3.47 0.67
C GLY A 116 17.60 2.62 1.30
N LYS A 117 16.40 3.19 1.47
CA LYS A 117 15.20 2.54 2.00
C LYS A 117 14.04 2.79 1.07
N PRO A 118 13.08 1.85 0.95
CA PRO A 118 11.89 2.12 0.15
C PRO A 118 11.07 3.27 0.74
N VAL A 119 10.57 4.15 -0.12
CA VAL A 119 9.78 5.32 0.27
C VAL A 119 8.50 5.36 -0.55
N LEU A 120 7.36 5.35 0.12
CA LEU A 120 6.07 5.60 -0.49
C LEU A 120 5.83 7.12 -0.49
N THR A 121 5.56 7.67 -1.66
CA THR A 121 5.29 9.10 -1.82
C THR A 121 3.81 9.30 -2.08
N ILE A 122 3.15 10.06 -1.21
CA ILE A 122 1.75 10.48 -1.38
C ILE A 122 1.78 11.95 -1.79
N SER A 123 1.18 12.29 -2.92
CA SER A 123 1.17 13.66 -3.45
C SER A 123 -0.26 14.20 -3.41
N GLU A 124 -0.49 15.20 -2.57
CA GLU A 124 -1.76 15.90 -2.44
C GLU A 124 -1.56 17.36 -2.86
N GLY A 125 -1.84 17.67 -4.13
CA GLY A 125 -1.54 18.98 -4.71
C GLY A 125 -0.05 19.32 -4.64
N TYR A 126 0.32 20.35 -3.88
CA TYR A 126 1.72 20.75 -3.65
C TYR A 126 2.35 20.10 -2.41
N LYS A 127 1.58 19.34 -1.62
CA LYS A 127 2.08 18.65 -0.42
C LYS A 127 2.56 17.25 -0.84
N HIS A 128 3.83 16.96 -0.57
CA HIS A 128 4.37 15.61 -0.71
C HIS A 128 4.61 15.02 0.67
N ILE A 129 3.99 13.88 0.94
CA ILE A 129 4.17 13.11 2.17
C ILE A 129 5.05 11.91 1.82
N PHE A 130 6.19 11.81 2.51
CA PHE A 130 7.14 10.72 2.32
C PHE A 130 7.04 9.75 3.48
N LEU A 131 6.57 8.53 3.20
CA LEU A 131 6.47 7.45 4.16
C LEU A 131 7.62 6.47 3.93
N THR A 132 8.49 6.30 4.92
CA THR A 132 9.54 5.28 4.84
C THR A 132 8.93 3.93 5.11
N VAL A 133 9.13 2.97 4.19
CA VAL A 133 8.62 1.60 4.33
C VAL A 133 9.73 0.70 4.86
N SER A 134 9.51 0.12 6.03
CA SER A 134 10.49 -0.76 6.69
C SER A 134 10.31 -2.22 6.29
N GLN A 135 9.07 -2.64 6.12
CA GLN A 135 8.68 -3.99 5.70
C GLN A 135 7.43 -3.87 4.84
N HIS A 136 7.29 -4.76 3.87
CA HIS A 136 6.07 -4.87 3.09
C HIS A 136 5.87 -6.29 2.61
N LYS A 137 4.63 -6.61 2.23
CA LYS A 137 4.22 -7.87 1.65
C LYS A 137 3.10 -7.61 0.67
N MET A 138 3.12 -8.30 -0.46
CA MET A 138 2.02 -8.34 -1.41
C MET A 138 1.46 -9.76 -1.46
N GLU A 139 0.13 -9.87 -1.45
CA GLU A 139 -0.57 -11.14 -1.59
C GLU A 139 -1.61 -11.01 -2.70
N TRP A 140 -1.48 -11.83 -3.74
CA TRP A 140 -2.45 -11.87 -4.82
C TRP A 140 -3.79 -12.43 -4.33
N LYS A 141 -4.89 -11.75 -4.66
CA LYS A 141 -6.23 -12.32 -4.54
C LYS A 141 -6.45 -13.20 -5.76
N THR A 142 -6.11 -14.49 -5.65
CA THR A 142 -6.44 -15.47 -6.70
C THR A 142 -7.94 -15.45 -6.99
N LYS A 143 -8.33 -15.38 -8.27
CA LYS A 143 -9.72 -15.41 -8.80
C LYS A 143 -10.54 -16.67 -8.42
N LEU A 144 -10.07 -17.49 -7.48
CA LEU A 144 -10.66 -18.77 -7.09
C LEU A 144 -11.79 -18.67 -6.06
N GLN A 145 -12.04 -17.52 -5.43
CA GLN A 145 -13.12 -17.42 -4.43
C GLN A 145 -14.53 -17.21 -4.99
N GLU A 146 -14.71 -16.90 -6.28
CA GLU A 146 -16.06 -16.79 -6.86
C GLU A 146 -16.69 -18.15 -7.22
N LYS A 147 -15.91 -19.22 -7.43
CA LYS A 147 -16.46 -20.53 -7.82
C LYS A 147 -16.89 -21.45 -6.67
N GLU A 148 -16.39 -21.22 -5.45
CA GLU A 148 -16.75 -22.07 -4.31
C GLU A 148 -18.07 -21.66 -3.62
N MET A 149 -18.54 -20.42 -3.79
CA MET A 149 -19.85 -20.01 -3.23
C MET A 149 -21.04 -20.42 -4.09
N GLU A 150 -20.92 -20.49 -5.42
CA GLU A 150 -22.03 -20.95 -6.27
C GLU A 150 -22.27 -22.47 -6.18
N THR A 151 -21.23 -23.26 -5.97
CA THR A 151 -21.34 -24.73 -5.88
C THR A 151 -21.92 -25.22 -4.55
N VAL A 152 -21.77 -24.46 -3.46
CA VAL A 152 -22.36 -24.80 -2.15
C VAL A 152 -23.85 -24.46 -2.08
N LEU A 153 -24.32 -23.45 -2.84
CA LEU A 153 -25.74 -23.11 -2.89
C LEU A 153 -26.55 -24.05 -3.80
N LEU A 154 -25.96 -24.55 -4.89
CA LEU A 154 -26.63 -25.50 -5.80
C LEU A 154 -26.70 -26.94 -5.26
N SER A 155 -25.78 -27.35 -4.38
CA SER A 155 -25.78 -28.70 -3.79
C SER A 155 -26.70 -28.87 -2.58
N LYS A 156 -27.28 -27.78 -2.05
CA LYS A 156 -28.27 -27.81 -0.95
C LYS A 156 -29.72 -27.71 -1.42
N LEU A 157 -29.95 -27.60 -2.74
CA LEU A 157 -31.27 -27.51 -3.37
C LEU A 157 -31.61 -28.75 -4.22
N ALA A 158 -30.78 -29.81 -4.18
CA ALA A 158 -31.00 -31.09 -4.84
C ALA A 158 -31.41 -32.18 -3.84
#